data_AF-A0A351XET1-F1
#
_entry.id   AF-A0A351XET1-F1
#
_cell.length_a   1.000
_cell.length_b   1.000
_cell.length_c   1.000
_cell.angle_alpha   90.00
_cell.angle_beta   90.00
_cell.angle_gamma   90.00
#
_symmetry.space_group_name_H-M   'P 1'
#
loop_
_entity.id
_entity.type
_entity.pdbx_description
1 polymer ?
#
loop_
_entity_poly.entity_id
_entity_poly.type
_entity_poly.pdbx_seq_one_letter_code
_entity_poly.pdbx_strand_id
1 'polypeptide(L)'
;MDGVDMEQMNAWVADVLARDEIVVERERKGKPVVEDLRPHVLALDVTGTTETGVRLLADLGTQPRALRPTELLTALYPPLKAGTVCRMHQWMSQGDDREEPLTAPVAPAPSATVPA
;
A
#
# COMPACT_ATOMS: atom_id res chain seq x y z
N MET A 1 -18.89 4.40 2.90
CA MET A 1 -19.25 4.16 4.30
C MET A 1 -18.65 5.31 5.07
N ASP A 2 -19.48 6.20 5.61
CA ASP A 2 -19.02 7.34 6.42
C ASP A 2 -19.09 6.91 7.89
N GLY A 3 -17.98 7.03 8.63
CA GLY A 3 -17.90 6.71 10.05
C GLY A 3 -17.67 5.23 10.39
N VAL A 4 -16.54 4.66 9.96
CA VAL A 4 -16.04 3.38 10.51
C VAL A 4 -15.34 3.67 11.84
N ASP A 5 -15.76 3.02 12.93
CA ASP A 5 -15.10 3.14 14.22
C ASP A 5 -13.89 2.20 14.35
N MET A 6 -13.15 2.33 15.46
CA MET A 6 -11.95 1.53 15.72
C MET A 6 -12.24 0.03 15.80
N GLU A 7 -13.39 -0.38 16.33
CA GLU A 7 -13.71 -1.81 16.50
C GLU A 7 -13.97 -2.45 15.14
N GLN A 8 -14.81 -1.82 14.33
CA GLN A 8 -15.08 -2.25 12.96
C GLN A 8 -13.79 -2.28 12.13
N MET A 9 -12.90 -1.29 12.31
CA MET A 9 -11.63 -1.28 11.60
C MET A 9 -10.68 -2.38 12.07
N ASN A 10 -10.60 -2.65 13.37
CA ASN A 10 -9.79 -3.75 13.89
C ASN A 10 -10.29 -5.11 13.37
N ALA A 11 -11.60 -5.31 13.30
CA ALA A 11 -12.18 -6.51 12.70
C ALA A 11 -11.85 -6.62 11.20
N TRP A 12 -11.89 -5.50 10.46
CA TRP A 12 -11.50 -5.47 9.05
C TRP A 12 -10.00 -5.79 8.85
N VAL A 13 -9.11 -5.24 9.68
CA VAL A 13 -7.68 -5.57 9.66
C VAL A 13 -7.46 -7.05 9.95
N ALA A 14 -8.14 -7.60 10.95
CA ALA A 14 -8.07 -9.02 11.27
C ALA A 14 -8.54 -9.90 10.09
N ASP A 15 -9.62 -9.53 9.41
CA ASP A 15 -10.10 -10.25 8.21
C ASP A 15 -9.07 -10.20 7.07
N VAL A 16 -8.49 -9.02 6.78
CA VAL A 16 -7.43 -8.87 5.76
C VAL A 16 -6.26 -9.79 6.04
N LEU A 17 -5.79 -9.83 7.29
CA LEU A 17 -4.60 -10.59 7.67
C LEU A 17 -4.88 -12.10 7.78
N ALA A 18 -6.11 -12.50 8.11
CA ALA A 18 -6.53 -13.89 8.22
C ALA A 18 -6.80 -14.57 6.87
N ARG A 19 -7.04 -13.80 5.80
CA ARG A 19 -7.25 -14.35 4.45
C ARG A 19 -5.98 -14.96 3.90
N ASP A 20 -6.13 -16.14 3.28
CA ASP A 20 -5.08 -16.77 2.49
C ASP A 20 -4.88 -16.05 1.14
N GLU A 21 -5.98 -15.54 0.54
CA GLU A 21 -5.97 -14.85 -0.75
C GLU A 21 -6.92 -13.64 -0.75
N ILE A 22 -6.50 -12.56 -1.42
CA ILE A 22 -7.29 -11.35 -1.68
C ILE A 22 -7.22 -11.08 -3.18
N VAL A 23 -8.08 -11.77 -3.92
CA VAL A 23 -8.11 -11.72 -5.38
C VAL A 23 -8.90 -10.52 -5.88
N VAL A 24 -8.24 -9.68 -6.70
CA VAL A 24 -8.89 -8.55 -7.37
C VAL A 24 -8.70 -8.61 -8.87
N GLU A 25 -9.72 -8.20 -9.61
CA GLU A 25 -9.64 -7.98 -11.05
C GLU A 25 -9.27 -6.52 -11.35
N ARG A 26 -8.33 -6.32 -12.27
CA ARG A 26 -7.95 -4.99 -12.75
C ARG A 26 -7.78 -4.99 -14.25
N GLU A 27 -7.93 -3.82 -14.87
CA GLU A 27 -7.52 -3.63 -16.26
C GLU A 27 -6.05 -3.21 -16.36
N ARG A 28 -5.26 -3.97 -17.13
CA ARG A 28 -3.88 -3.62 -17.49
C ARG A 28 -3.71 -3.69 -19.00
N LYS A 29 -3.27 -2.58 -19.60
CA LYS A 29 -3.15 -2.45 -21.07
C LYS A 29 -4.45 -2.88 -21.79
N GLY A 30 -5.61 -2.50 -21.23
CA GLY A 30 -6.93 -2.85 -21.75
C GLY A 30 -7.34 -4.32 -21.60
N LYS A 31 -6.63 -5.12 -20.79
CA LYS A 31 -6.98 -6.52 -20.52
C LYS A 31 -7.26 -6.72 -19.03
N PRO A 32 -8.30 -7.50 -18.65
CA PRO A 32 -8.48 -7.88 -17.27
C PRO A 32 -7.31 -8.77 -16.83
N VAL A 33 -6.76 -8.47 -15.67
CA VAL A 33 -5.69 -9.20 -14.99
C VAL A 33 -6.18 -9.46 -13.58
N VAL A 34 -6.11 -10.73 -13.18
CA VAL A 34 -6.40 -11.19 -11.83
C VAL A 34 -5.10 -11.16 -11.03
N GLU A 35 -5.13 -10.53 -9.86
CA GLU A 35 -3.96 -10.40 -8.98
C GLU A 35 -4.39 -10.71 -7.54
N ASP A 36 -3.60 -11.54 -6.86
CA ASP A 36 -3.72 -11.73 -5.41
C ASP A 36 -2.89 -10.68 -4.68
N LEU A 37 -3.56 -9.87 -3.85
CA LEU A 37 -2.95 -8.80 -3.09
C LEU A 37 -2.37 -9.28 -1.77
N ARG A 38 -2.81 -10.43 -1.24
CA ARG A 38 -2.46 -10.87 0.12
C ARG A 38 -0.94 -10.96 0.37
N PRO A 39 -0.11 -11.47 -0.57
CA PRO A 39 1.35 -11.52 -0.38
C PRO A 39 2.00 -10.13 -0.27
N HIS A 40 1.32 -9.09 -0.74
CA HIS A 40 1.82 -7.72 -0.74
C HIS A 40 1.37 -6.92 0.49
N VAL A 41 0.56 -7.50 1.39
CA VAL A 41 0.21 -6.92 2.69
C VAL A 41 1.16 -7.51 3.74
N LEU A 42 2.24 -6.79 4.03
CA LEU A 42 3.32 -7.27 4.90
C LEU A 42 3.01 -7.03 6.38
N ALA A 43 2.42 -5.87 6.67
CA ALA A 43 1.89 -5.51 7.99
C ALA A 43 0.73 -4.54 7.83
N LEU A 44 -0.24 -4.59 8.74
CA LEU A 44 -1.40 -3.71 8.75
C LEU A 44 -1.91 -3.58 10.18
N ASP A 45 -2.13 -2.35 10.65
CA ASP A 45 -2.58 -2.07 12.01
C ASP A 45 -3.43 -0.79 12.09
N VAL A 46 -4.28 -0.72 13.11
CA VAL A 46 -5.07 0.47 13.46
C VAL A 46 -4.34 1.26 14.54
N THR A 47 -3.88 2.47 14.19
CA THR A 47 -3.01 3.27 15.07
C THR A 47 -3.74 4.41 15.77
N GLY A 48 -5.02 4.63 15.48
CA GLY A 48 -5.85 5.60 16.19
C GLY A 48 -7.04 6.11 15.39
N THR A 49 -7.72 7.11 15.94
CA THR A 49 -8.84 7.81 15.31
C THR A 49 -8.42 9.15 14.72
N THR A 50 -9.15 9.62 13.73
CA THR A 50 -9.09 10.99 13.20
C THR A 50 -10.47 11.65 13.36
N GLU A 51 -10.57 12.95 13.09
CA GLU A 51 -11.86 13.67 13.14
C GLU A 51 -12.90 13.08 12.17
N THR A 52 -12.45 12.40 11.13
CA THR A 52 -13.29 11.90 10.02
C THR A 52 -13.23 10.38 9.84
N GLY A 53 -12.54 9.65 10.70
CA GLY A 53 -12.39 8.20 10.59
C GLY A 53 -11.29 7.61 11.46
N VAL A 54 -10.53 6.67 10.90
CA VAL A 54 -9.48 5.91 11.58
C VAL A 54 -8.17 5.98 10.81
N ARG A 55 -7.06 5.86 11.53
CA ARG A 55 -5.71 5.85 10.98
C ARG A 55 -5.19 4.43 10.89
N LEU A 56 -4.80 4.04 9.68
CA LEU A 56 -4.13 2.78 9.41
C LEU A 56 -2.64 3.01 9.19
N LEU A 57 -1.83 2.07 9.68
CA LEU A 57 -0.42 1.94 9.32
C LEU A 57 -0.26 0.63 8.56
N ALA A 58 0.44 0.67 7.43
CA ALA A 58 0.62 -0.50 6.59
C ALA A 58 2.01 -0.55 5.96
N ASP A 59 2.60 -1.74 5.98
CA ASP A 59 3.77 -2.08 5.18
C ASP A 59 3.30 -2.83 3.94
N LEU A 60 3.52 -2.23 2.77
CA LEU A 60 3.04 -2.76 1.49
C LEU A 60 4.22 -3.15 0.59
N GLY A 61 4.13 -4.34 0.00
CA GLY A 61 5.09 -4.87 -0.94
C GLY A 61 5.11 -4.07 -2.26
N THR A 62 6.31 -3.90 -2.82
CA THR A 62 6.52 -3.17 -4.08
C THR A 62 6.82 -4.05 -5.29
N GLN A 63 6.95 -5.37 -5.09
CA GLN A 63 7.34 -6.34 -6.12
C GLN A 63 6.38 -7.54 -6.17
N PRO A 64 6.12 -8.10 -7.36
CA PRO A 64 6.57 -7.63 -8.68
C PRO A 64 5.88 -6.33 -9.13
N ARG A 65 4.84 -5.90 -8.43
CA ARG A 65 4.12 -4.64 -8.63
C ARG A 65 3.84 -3.99 -7.28
N ALA A 66 3.89 -2.66 -7.23
CA ALA A 66 3.53 -1.94 -6.03
C ALA A 66 2.02 -1.97 -5.75
N LEU A 67 1.66 -2.55 -4.60
CA LEU A 67 0.32 -2.45 -4.03
C LEU A 67 0.10 -1.03 -3.52
N ARG A 68 -0.92 -0.34 -4.03
CA ARG A 68 -1.27 1.01 -3.56
C ARG A 68 -2.19 0.92 -2.34
N PRO A 69 -2.09 1.83 -1.36
CA PRO A 69 -2.99 1.85 -0.21
C PRO A 69 -4.48 1.89 -0.59
N THR A 70 -4.83 2.65 -1.63
CA THR A 70 -6.22 2.70 -2.13
C THR A 70 -6.70 1.36 -2.65
N GLU A 71 -5.82 0.56 -3.27
CA GLU A 71 -6.19 -0.74 -3.83
C GLU A 71 -6.54 -1.72 -2.71
N LEU A 72 -5.73 -1.75 -1.65
CA LEU A 72 -6.00 -2.55 -0.45
C LEU A 72 -7.36 -2.18 0.17
N LEU A 73 -7.64 -0.88 0.35
CA LEU A 73 -8.89 -0.41 0.95
C LEU A 73 -10.13 -0.77 0.13
N THR A 74 -10.00 -0.87 -1.19
CA THR A 74 -11.12 -1.23 -2.08
C THR A 74 -11.22 -2.72 -2.37
N ALA A 75 -10.26 -3.53 -1.92
CA ALA A 75 -10.18 -4.95 -2.27
C ALA A 75 -11.26 -5.81 -1.60
N LEU A 76 -11.87 -5.31 -0.52
CA LEU A 76 -12.87 -6.00 0.28
C LEU A 76 -14.18 -5.24 0.26
N TYR A 77 -15.28 -5.97 0.47
CA TYR A 77 -16.61 -5.39 0.60
C TYR A 77 -16.99 -5.24 2.08
N PRO A 78 -17.52 -4.08 2.51
CA PRO A 78 -17.72 -2.87 1.72
C PRO A 78 -16.41 -2.13 1.41
N PRO A 79 -16.26 -1.51 0.21
CA PRO A 79 -15.04 -0.81 -0.15
C PRO A 79 -14.84 0.43 0.72
N LEU A 80 -13.63 0.54 1.27
CA LEU A 80 -13.21 1.68 2.07
C LEU A 80 -12.58 2.75 1.17
N LYS A 81 -12.66 4.00 1.62
CA LYS A 81 -12.06 5.15 0.93
C LYS A 81 -10.89 5.69 1.74
N ALA A 82 -9.78 5.96 1.07
CA ALA A 82 -8.68 6.69 1.67
C ALA A 82 -9.06 8.17 1.84
N GLY A 83 -8.81 8.73 3.03
CA GLY A 83 -8.84 10.18 3.25
C GLY A 83 -7.52 10.82 2.79
N THR A 84 -6.49 10.67 3.62
CA THR A 84 -5.12 11.11 3.32
C THR A 84 -4.16 9.93 3.38
N VAL A 85 -3.18 9.91 2.48
CA VAL A 85 -2.15 8.87 2.42
C VAL A 85 -0.79 9.54 2.32
N CYS A 86 0.14 9.14 3.18
CA CYS A 86 1.54 9.54 3.08
C CYS A 86 2.45 8.32 3.23
N ARG A 87 3.57 8.33 2.51
CA ARG A 87 4.61 7.31 2.66
C ARG A 87 5.56 7.74 3.78
N MET A 88 5.62 6.98 4.86
CA MET A 88 6.47 7.26 6.02
C MET A 88 7.90 6.73 5.84
N HIS A 89 8.00 5.58 5.19
CA HIS A 89 9.23 4.84 5.01
C HIS A 89 9.29 4.23 3.61
N GLN A 90 10.49 3.98 3.12
CA GLN A 90 10.70 3.18 1.93
C GLN A 90 11.79 2.17 2.28
N TRP A 91 11.49 0.87 2.28
CA TRP A 91 12.51 -0.12 2.63
C TRP A 91 13.00 -0.88 1.39
N MET A 92 14.24 -1.35 1.47
CA MET A 92 14.82 -2.35 0.58
C MET A 92 15.07 -3.61 1.40
N SER A 93 14.74 -4.77 0.83
CA SER A 93 15.09 -6.07 1.41
C SER A 93 16.57 -6.37 1.12
N GLN A 94 17.38 -6.49 2.15
CA GLN A 94 18.78 -6.93 2.09
C GLN A 94 18.91 -8.21 2.91
N GLY A 95 18.63 -9.37 2.29
CA GLY A 95 18.50 -10.63 3.02
C GLY A 95 17.27 -10.60 3.93
N ASP A 96 17.48 -10.89 5.23
CA ASP A 96 16.43 -10.85 6.25
C ASP A 96 16.20 -9.45 6.84
N ASP A 97 17.10 -8.50 6.57
CA ASP A 97 17.03 -7.13 7.08
C ASP A 97 16.25 -6.19 6.14
N ARG A 98 15.60 -5.19 6.75
CA ARG A 98 14.91 -4.09 6.04
C ARG A 98 15.64 -2.78 6.32
N GLU A 99 16.20 -2.19 5.27
CA GLU A 99 16.97 -0.95 5.37
C GLU A 99 16.36 0.16 4.50
N GLU A 100 16.48 1.41 4.96
CA GLU A 100 16.11 2.58 4.16
C GLU A 100 17.12 2.78 3.01
N PRO A 101 16.68 3.23 1.82
CA PRO A 101 17.54 3.65 0.74
C PRO A 101 18.62 4.63 1.21
N LEU A 102 19.85 4.35 0.77
CA LEU A 102 20.94 5.29 0.92
C LEU A 102 20.54 6.62 0.30
N THR A 103 20.72 7.70 1.06
CA THR A 103 20.48 9.05 0.56
C THR A 103 21.55 9.38 -0.48
N ALA A 104 21.17 9.43 -1.76
CA ALA A 104 22.06 9.91 -2.80
C ALA A 104 22.25 11.43 -2.67
N PRO A 105 23.47 11.96 -2.88
CA PRO A 105 23.66 13.40 -2.98
C PRO A 105 22.80 13.95 -4.12
N VAL A 106 21.97 14.95 -3.81
CA VAL A 106 21.20 15.72 -4.80
C VAL A 106 22.19 16.63 -5.55
N ALA A 107 22.92 16.05 -6.49
CA ALA A 107 23.54 16.80 -7.56
C ALA A 107 22.65 16.68 -8.80
N PRO A 108 22.24 17.78 -9.43
CA PRO A 108 21.50 17.70 -10.69
C PRO A 108 22.33 16.92 -11.70
N ALA A 109 21.69 16.02 -12.45
CA ALA A 109 22.35 15.34 -13.55
C ALA A 109 22.84 16.37 -14.58
N PRO A 110 24.02 16.18 -15.19
CA PRO A 110 24.46 17.04 -16.28
C PRO A 110 23.42 17.03 -17.41
N SER A 111 23.14 18.19 -18.00
CA SER A 111 22.22 18.30 -19.13
C SER A 111 22.68 17.40 -20.27
N ALA A 112 21.75 16.65 -20.84
CA ALA A 112 22.03 15.84 -22.03
C ALA A 112 22.37 16.77 -23.21
N THR A 113 23.53 16.55 -23.84
CA THR A 113 23.83 17.16 -25.14
C THR A 113 23.13 16.36 -26.23
N VAL A 114 22.24 17.01 -26.98
CA VAL A 114 21.66 16.42 -28.19
C VAL A 114 22.67 16.63 -29.32
N PRO A 115 23.11 15.57 -30.04
CA PRO A 115 23.96 15.74 -31.21
C PRO A 115 23.21 16.49 -32.33
N ALA A 116 23.93 17.36 -33.03
CA ALA A 116 23.42 18.19 -34.14
C ALA A 116 23.26 17.40 -35.45
#